data_AF-A0A2G4G4Y4-F1
#
_entry.id   AF-A0A2G4G4Y4-F1
#
_cell.length_a   1.000
_cell.length_b   1.000
_cell.length_c   1.000
_cell.angle_alpha   90.00
_cell.angle_beta   90.00
_cell.angle_gamma   90.00
#
_symmetry.space_group_name_H-M   'P 1'
#
loop_
_entity.id
_entity.type
_entity.pdbx_description
1 polymer ?
#
loop_
_entity_poly.entity_id
_entity_poly.type
_entity_poly.pdbx_seq_one_letter_code
_entity_poly.pdbx_strand_id
1 'polypeptide(L)'
;MSKILKFLGWVLFISLSLILIILGVYLFSDPTQKIAIEQRAIDVVDKVREDRTTPDRVIRFLDQVVDQTVVITGDVVPAPEPDAYAFAPYGEPADKFGLKHLVNQGYSVGYDDTVPTARWSSYRVFPYQDVHLPRPSSFYVDTRTSAKVSTDEYVRSGYDRGHLAPNYAISVCYGADAQKETFFLSNIVPQLHALNAGLWKDIEQRIVKRYVQRYGEVWVQVGPIYGARPRMVGRLPVPDEFWMVISEYDDEKKGVRAIAYLVPHEEKWRDLELTRYVVSIRRIETLTGLNFFPKLPTATQDKLETAVAPRAW
;
A
#
# COMPACT_ATOMS: atom_id res chain seq x y z
N MET A 1 -21.86 -10.86 44.90
CA MET A 1 -22.42 -10.69 43.54
C MET A 1 -23.15 -9.35 43.31
N SER A 2 -24.08 -8.89 44.16
CA SER A 2 -24.91 -7.70 43.81
C SER A 2 -24.16 -6.36 43.73
N LYS A 3 -23.08 -6.16 44.50
CA LYS A 3 -22.26 -4.93 44.42
C LYS A 3 -21.43 -4.85 43.13
N ILE A 4 -20.91 -5.98 42.64
CA ILE A 4 -20.12 -6.06 41.39
C ILE A 4 -21.02 -5.84 40.17
N LEU A 5 -22.22 -6.43 40.15
CA LEU A 5 -23.19 -6.18 39.07
C LEU A 5 -23.66 -4.71 39.04
N LYS A 6 -23.91 -4.10 40.20
CA LYS A 6 -24.26 -2.67 40.27
C LYS A 6 -23.12 -1.78 39.78
N PHE A 7 -21.88 -2.11 40.15
CA PHE A 7 -20.70 -1.40 39.68
C PHE A 7 -20.54 -1.52 38.16
N LEU A 8 -20.63 -2.73 37.60
CA LEU A 8 -20.59 -2.96 36.14
C LEU A 8 -21.73 -2.22 35.42
N GLY A 9 -22.93 -2.19 35.99
CA GLY A 9 -24.07 -1.44 35.45
C GLY A 9 -23.82 0.06 35.38
N TRP A 10 -23.22 0.64 36.43
CA TRP A 10 -22.82 2.06 36.44
C TRP A 10 -21.73 2.38 35.41
N VAL A 11 -20.72 1.51 35.30
CA VAL A 11 -19.67 1.66 34.28
C VAL A 11 -20.28 1.64 32.88
N LEU A 12 -21.14 0.67 32.58
CA LEU A 12 -21.80 0.57 31.27
C LEU A 12 -22.66 1.81 30.97
N PHE A 13 -23.41 2.29 31.95
CA PHE A 13 -24.25 3.49 31.80
C PHE A 13 -23.44 4.75 31.53
N ILE A 14 -22.33 4.95 32.24
CA ILE A 14 -21.42 6.09 32.02
C ILE A 14 -20.79 6.01 30.63
N SER A 15 -20.33 4.82 30.21
CA SER A 15 -19.76 4.61 28.87
C SER A 15 -20.76 4.93 27.75
N LEU A 16 -22.00 4.43 27.86
CA LEU A 16 -23.07 4.71 26.90
C LEU A 16 -23.42 6.21 26.85
N SER A 17 -23.48 6.86 28.01
CA SER A 17 -23.75 8.29 28.10
C SER A 17 -22.63 9.11 27.45
N LEU A 18 -21.38 8.73 27.65
CA LEU A 18 -20.23 9.39 27.04
C LEU A 18 -20.22 9.21 25.50
N ILE A 19 -20.55 8.01 25.01
CA ILE A 19 -20.70 7.74 23.58
C ILE A 19 -21.80 8.62 22.97
N LEU A 20 -22.95 8.75 23.63
CA LEU A 20 -24.04 9.61 23.16
C LEU A 20 -23.64 11.09 23.12
N ILE A 21 -22.86 11.56 24.10
CA ILE A 21 -22.33 12.92 24.11
C ILE A 21 -21.35 13.13 22.95
N ILE A 22 -20.41 12.21 22.74
CA ILE A 22 -19.44 12.27 21.64
C ILE A 22 -20.16 12.24 20.30
N LEU A 23 -21.18 11.37 20.14
CA LEU A 23 -21.99 11.29 18.94
C LEU A 23 -22.77 12.60 18.70
N GLY A 24 -23.35 13.18 19.75
CA GLY A 24 -24.00 14.48 19.69
C GLY A 24 -23.04 15.56 19.20
N VAL A 25 -21.85 15.68 19.82
CA VAL A 25 -20.81 16.62 19.39
C VAL A 25 -20.44 16.39 17.93
N TYR A 26 -20.22 15.14 17.53
CA TYR A 26 -19.86 14.77 16.16
C TYR A 26 -20.93 15.19 15.14
N LEU A 27 -22.21 14.93 15.40
CA LEU A 27 -23.30 15.24 14.46
C LEU A 27 -23.43 16.75 14.18
N PHE A 28 -23.14 17.60 15.17
CA PHE A 28 -23.21 19.06 15.05
C PHE A 28 -21.87 19.73 14.73
N SER A 29 -20.79 18.96 14.56
CA SER A 29 -19.46 19.46 14.23
C SER A 29 -19.33 19.81 12.74
N ASP A 30 -18.51 20.82 12.43
CA ASP A 30 -18.07 21.11 11.06
C ASP A 30 -17.12 20.00 10.53
N PRO A 31 -16.82 19.96 9.21
CA PRO A 31 -15.99 18.90 8.63
C PRO A 31 -14.60 18.77 9.28
N THR A 32 -13.95 19.88 9.64
CA THR A 32 -12.62 19.86 10.26
C THR A 32 -12.68 19.30 11.68
N GLN A 33 -13.71 19.66 12.44
CA GLN A 33 -13.95 19.10 13.77
C GLN A 33 -14.32 17.62 13.73
N LYS A 34 -15.13 17.19 12.75
CA LYS A 34 -15.43 15.76 12.52
C LYS A 34 -14.17 14.96 12.25
N ILE A 35 -13.30 15.45 11.38
CA ILE A 35 -11.98 14.86 11.11
C ILE A 35 -11.15 14.74 12.40
N ALA A 36 -11.12 15.79 13.23
CA ALA A 36 -10.37 15.75 14.48
C ALA A 36 -10.94 14.75 15.52
N ILE A 37 -12.27 14.62 15.59
CA ILE A 37 -12.95 13.65 16.46
C ILE A 37 -12.70 12.23 15.98
N GLU A 38 -12.85 11.98 14.67
CA GLU A 38 -12.54 10.70 14.04
C GLU A 38 -11.09 10.31 14.29
N GLN A 39 -10.14 11.21 14.06
CA GLN A 39 -8.72 10.96 14.32
C GLN A 39 -8.48 10.49 15.76
N ARG A 40 -9.07 11.17 16.75
CA ARG A 40 -8.96 10.78 18.16
C ARG A 40 -9.59 9.42 18.46
N ALA A 41 -10.74 9.12 17.84
CA ALA A 41 -11.39 7.83 18.00
C ALA A 41 -10.51 6.70 17.45
N ILE A 42 -9.88 6.93 16.29
CA ILE A 42 -8.99 5.96 15.67
C ILE A 42 -7.71 5.77 16.51
N ASP A 43 -7.13 6.84 17.06
CA ASP A 43 -5.94 6.74 17.94
C ASP A 43 -6.22 5.92 19.21
N VAL A 44 -7.46 5.97 19.72
CA VAL A 44 -7.89 5.09 20.82
C VAL A 44 -7.97 3.65 20.36
N VAL A 45 -8.53 3.39 19.17
CA VAL A 45 -8.61 2.03 18.60
C VAL A 45 -7.22 1.45 18.34
N ASP A 46 -6.27 2.23 17.82
CA ASP A 46 -4.90 1.77 17.59
C ASP A 46 -4.18 1.43 18.90
N LYS A 47 -4.39 2.20 19.98
CA LYS A 47 -3.89 1.82 21.33
C LYS A 47 -4.47 0.49 21.82
N VAL A 48 -5.76 0.26 21.59
CA VAL A 48 -6.43 -1.01 21.93
C VAL A 48 -5.88 -2.16 21.09
N ARG A 49 -5.56 -1.91 19.80
CA ARG A 49 -4.93 -2.88 18.91
C ARG A 49 -3.51 -3.25 19.36
N GLU A 50 -2.75 -2.29 19.86
CA GLU A 50 -1.37 -2.49 20.31
C GLU A 50 -1.24 -3.19 21.66
N ASP A 51 -2.30 -3.23 22.47
CA ASP A 51 -2.24 -3.85 23.81
C ASP A 51 -2.07 -5.38 23.79
N ARG A 52 -2.34 -6.03 22.64
CA ARG A 52 -2.24 -7.49 22.40
C ARG A 52 -3.03 -8.39 23.37
N THR A 53 -3.84 -7.82 24.26
CA THR A 53 -4.74 -8.49 25.20
C THR A 53 -6.19 -8.48 24.72
N THR A 54 -6.54 -7.55 23.81
CA THR A 54 -7.89 -7.41 23.27
C THR A 54 -8.23 -8.54 22.28
N PRO A 55 -9.40 -9.22 22.42
CA PRO A 55 -9.80 -10.30 21.51
C PRO A 55 -9.97 -9.87 20.05
N ASP A 56 -9.52 -10.70 19.10
CA ASP A 56 -9.58 -10.42 17.65
C ASP A 56 -10.97 -10.07 17.11
N ARG A 57 -12.04 -10.60 17.72
CA ARG A 57 -13.41 -10.25 17.33
C ARG A 57 -13.75 -8.79 17.64
N VAL A 58 -13.23 -8.28 18.75
CA VAL A 58 -13.43 -6.89 19.17
C VAL A 58 -12.61 -5.96 18.27
N ILE A 59 -11.35 -6.32 18.00
CA ILE A 59 -10.50 -5.56 17.06
C ILE A 59 -11.15 -5.46 15.68
N ARG A 60 -11.64 -6.58 15.12
CA ARG A 60 -12.32 -6.57 13.82
C ARG A 60 -13.58 -5.69 13.79
N PHE A 61 -14.36 -5.69 14.87
CA PHE A 61 -15.52 -4.82 14.97
C PHE A 61 -15.12 -3.34 15.02
N LEU A 62 -14.11 -3.00 15.83
CA LEU A 62 -13.58 -1.64 15.90
C LEU A 62 -13.01 -1.17 14.57
N ASP A 63 -12.25 -2.04 13.89
CA ASP A 63 -11.72 -1.79 12.55
C ASP A 63 -12.87 -1.48 11.57
N GLN A 64 -13.93 -2.28 11.56
CA GLN A 64 -15.10 -2.05 10.70
C GLN A 64 -15.78 -0.69 10.94
N VAL A 65 -15.85 -0.23 12.20
CA VAL A 65 -16.43 1.08 12.54
C VAL A 65 -15.50 2.22 12.13
N VAL A 66 -14.21 2.05 12.40
CA VAL A 66 -13.15 3.00 12.05
C VAL A 66 -13.01 3.17 10.53
N ASP A 67 -13.17 2.08 9.79
CA ASP A 67 -13.12 2.01 8.34
C ASP A 67 -14.26 2.78 7.65
N GLN A 68 -15.30 3.19 8.38
CA GLN A 68 -16.40 4.01 7.86
C GLN A 68 -16.17 5.51 8.03
N THR A 69 -15.06 5.91 8.67
CA THR A 69 -14.75 7.33 8.94
C THR A 69 -14.23 8.06 7.69
N VAL A 70 -14.49 9.36 7.60
CA VAL A 70 -14.02 10.24 6.51
C VAL A 70 -12.49 10.31 6.50
N VAL A 71 -11.88 10.31 7.70
CA VAL A 71 -10.42 10.32 7.89
C VAL A 71 -9.72 9.16 7.18
N ILE A 72 -10.31 7.96 7.19
CA ILE A 72 -9.65 6.79 6.61
C ILE A 72 -10.08 6.56 5.17
N THR A 73 -11.32 6.86 4.82
CA THR A 73 -11.78 6.69 3.44
C THR A 73 -11.07 7.68 2.49
N GLY A 74 -10.77 8.90 2.93
CA GLY A 74 -10.23 9.93 2.03
C GLY A 74 -11.25 10.39 0.98
N ASP A 75 -10.86 11.31 0.10
CA ASP A 75 -11.76 11.89 -0.89
C ASP A 75 -11.92 10.98 -2.13
N VAL A 76 -13.17 10.73 -2.53
CA VAL A 76 -13.47 10.10 -3.83
C VAL A 76 -13.52 11.17 -4.90
N VAL A 77 -12.72 10.99 -5.94
CA VAL A 77 -12.72 11.86 -7.10
C VAL A 77 -13.51 11.18 -8.21
N PRO A 78 -14.55 11.82 -8.79
CA PRO A 78 -15.31 11.27 -9.89
C PRO A 78 -14.39 10.83 -11.05
N ALA A 79 -14.56 9.58 -11.46
CA ALA A 79 -13.76 8.93 -12.50
C ALA A 79 -14.60 7.88 -13.21
N PRO A 80 -14.29 7.55 -14.48
CA PRO A 80 -14.95 6.43 -15.16
C PRO A 80 -14.61 5.12 -14.44
N GLU A 81 -15.45 4.11 -14.64
CA GLU A 81 -15.16 2.75 -14.20
C GLU A 81 -13.84 2.27 -14.83
N PRO A 82 -12.90 1.74 -14.03
CA PRO A 82 -11.61 1.29 -14.53
C PRO A 82 -11.74 -0.01 -15.33
N ASP A 83 -10.70 -0.34 -16.09
CA ASP A 83 -10.61 -1.67 -16.71
C ASP A 83 -10.40 -2.74 -15.62
N ALA A 84 -11.40 -3.61 -15.47
CA ALA A 84 -11.44 -4.67 -14.45
C ALA A 84 -10.26 -5.66 -14.53
N TYR A 85 -9.55 -5.73 -15.65
CA TYR A 85 -8.41 -6.64 -15.84
C TYR A 85 -7.06 -5.95 -15.89
N ALA A 86 -7.03 -4.62 -15.90
CA ALA A 86 -5.78 -3.87 -15.94
C ALA A 86 -5.02 -3.96 -14.60
N PHE A 87 -3.69 -4.01 -14.68
CA PHE A 87 -2.82 -3.93 -13.51
C PHE A 87 -2.74 -2.52 -12.92
N ALA A 88 -3.04 -1.50 -13.72
CA ALA A 88 -3.23 -0.12 -13.29
C ALA A 88 -4.57 0.43 -13.83
N PRO A 89 -5.46 0.97 -12.98
CA PRO A 89 -6.87 1.16 -13.30
C PRO A 89 -7.10 2.20 -14.40
N TYR A 90 -6.19 3.18 -14.50
CA TYR A 90 -6.24 4.26 -15.49
C TYR A 90 -4.94 4.34 -16.30
N GLY A 91 -4.35 3.18 -16.60
CA GLY A 91 -3.11 3.05 -17.34
C GLY A 91 -1.88 2.99 -16.44
N GLU A 92 -0.84 2.35 -16.97
CA GLU A 92 0.46 2.23 -16.31
C GLU A 92 1.12 3.61 -16.08
N PRO A 93 1.98 3.76 -15.06
CA PRO A 93 2.72 4.99 -14.85
C PRO A 93 3.46 5.41 -16.12
N ALA A 94 3.07 6.56 -16.69
CA ALA A 94 3.70 7.08 -17.89
C ALA A 94 5.04 7.72 -17.54
N ASP A 95 6.02 7.64 -18.44
CA ASP A 95 7.36 8.14 -18.20
C ASP A 95 7.92 8.86 -19.44
N LYS A 96 9.01 9.61 -19.22
CA LYS A 96 9.78 10.29 -20.29
C LYS A 96 11.12 9.60 -20.55
N PHE A 97 11.42 8.52 -19.85
CA PHE A 97 12.70 7.79 -19.89
C PHE A 97 12.70 6.72 -20.99
N GLY A 98 11.54 6.37 -21.54
CA GLY A 98 11.39 5.30 -22.52
C GLY A 98 11.52 3.92 -21.86
N LEU A 99 10.94 3.75 -20.67
CA LEU A 99 11.02 2.48 -19.95
C LEU A 99 10.44 1.33 -20.78
N LYS A 100 11.10 0.18 -20.73
CA LYS A 100 10.59 -1.05 -21.33
C LYS A 100 9.44 -1.57 -20.48
N HIS A 101 8.26 -1.67 -21.08
CA HIS A 101 7.10 -2.26 -20.44
C HIS A 101 7.16 -3.80 -20.54
N LEU A 102 7.38 -4.46 -19.40
CA LEU A 102 7.40 -5.91 -19.27
C LEU A 102 6.08 -6.39 -18.66
N VAL A 103 5.29 -7.12 -19.42
CA VAL A 103 3.99 -7.66 -18.98
C VAL A 103 4.16 -9.11 -18.53
N ASN A 104 3.70 -9.41 -17.32
CA ASN A 104 3.62 -10.76 -16.74
C ASN A 104 2.14 -11.10 -16.49
N GLN A 105 1.83 -12.32 -16.04
CA GLN A 105 0.45 -12.79 -15.87
C GLN A 105 -0.30 -12.09 -14.73
N GLY A 106 0.40 -11.66 -13.68
CA GLY A 106 -0.22 -11.01 -12.52
C GLY A 106 0.20 -9.57 -12.28
N TYR A 107 1.17 -9.06 -13.05
CA TYR A 107 1.75 -7.74 -12.84
C TYR A 107 2.51 -7.25 -14.07
N SER A 108 2.76 -5.95 -14.13
CA SER A 108 3.63 -5.31 -15.13
C SER A 108 4.81 -4.61 -14.45
N VAL A 109 5.86 -4.35 -15.21
CA VAL A 109 7.07 -3.63 -14.77
C VAL A 109 7.49 -2.61 -15.82
N GLY A 110 7.78 -1.38 -15.38
CA GLY A 110 8.53 -0.40 -16.15
C GLY A 110 10.01 -0.54 -15.88
N TYR A 111 10.74 -1.17 -16.80
CA TYR A 111 12.15 -1.49 -16.64
C TYR A 111 13.06 -0.50 -17.38
N ASP A 112 14.09 -0.01 -16.71
CA ASP A 112 15.11 0.84 -17.30
C ASP A 112 16.25 -0.06 -17.82
N ASP A 113 16.41 -0.15 -19.15
CA ASP A 113 17.52 -0.91 -19.74
C ASP A 113 18.86 -0.13 -19.66
N THR A 114 18.83 1.19 -19.44
CA THR A 114 20.05 2.03 -19.34
C THR A 114 20.71 1.91 -17.96
N VAL A 115 19.87 1.72 -16.93
CA VAL A 115 20.28 1.42 -15.57
C VAL A 115 19.51 0.18 -15.15
N PRO A 116 20.17 -0.99 -14.96
CA PRO A 116 19.53 -2.30 -14.98
C PRO A 116 18.59 -2.55 -13.79
N THR A 117 17.42 -1.92 -13.79
CA THR A 117 16.53 -1.85 -12.64
C THR A 117 15.10 -1.49 -13.03
N ALA A 118 14.14 -1.93 -12.22
CA ALA A 118 12.76 -1.48 -12.35
C ALA A 118 12.59 -0.07 -11.78
N ARG A 119 11.79 0.75 -12.46
CA ARG A 119 11.34 2.06 -11.94
C ARG A 119 9.97 1.99 -11.31
N TRP A 120 9.14 1.05 -11.74
CA TRP A 120 7.84 0.78 -11.17
C TRP A 120 7.39 -0.65 -11.49
N SER A 121 6.45 -1.16 -10.70
CA SER A 121 5.62 -2.32 -10.99
C SER A 121 4.16 -1.99 -10.66
N SER A 122 3.23 -2.53 -11.44
CA SER A 122 1.80 -2.40 -11.19
C SER A 122 1.15 -3.77 -11.11
N TYR A 123 0.21 -3.94 -10.18
CA TYR A 123 -0.57 -5.14 -10.02
C TYR A 123 -1.92 -4.85 -9.38
N ARG A 124 -2.88 -5.75 -9.59
CA ARG A 124 -4.19 -5.70 -8.94
C ARG A 124 -4.26 -6.76 -7.85
N VAL A 125 -4.92 -6.43 -6.75
CA VAL A 125 -5.23 -7.36 -5.67
C VAL A 125 -6.74 -7.36 -5.48
N PHE A 126 -7.35 -8.50 -5.66
CA PHE A 126 -8.80 -8.72 -5.54
C PHE A 126 -9.04 -9.80 -4.49
N PRO A 127 -10.30 -10.19 -4.17
CA PRO A 127 -10.59 -11.07 -3.05
C PRO A 127 -9.67 -12.30 -3.05
N TYR A 128 -8.76 -12.31 -2.07
CA TYR A 128 -7.70 -13.30 -2.04
C TYR A 128 -8.25 -14.62 -1.51
N GLN A 129 -7.77 -15.72 -2.05
CA GLN A 129 -8.00 -17.04 -1.51
C GLN A 129 -6.81 -17.42 -0.64
N ASP A 130 -7.04 -17.96 0.56
CA ASP A 130 -5.96 -18.46 1.42
C ASP A 130 -5.42 -19.79 0.85
N VAL A 131 -4.69 -19.69 -0.25
CA VAL A 131 -4.07 -20.82 -0.94
C VAL A 131 -2.61 -20.85 -0.55
N HIS A 132 -2.21 -21.92 0.11
CA HIS A 132 -0.81 -22.11 0.47
C HIS A 132 -0.02 -22.71 -0.70
N LEU A 133 0.39 -21.86 -1.64
CA LEU A 133 1.31 -22.25 -2.70
C LEU A 133 2.76 -22.23 -2.20
N PRO A 134 3.57 -23.26 -2.51
CA PRO A 134 4.96 -23.28 -2.10
C PRO A 134 5.71 -22.14 -2.79
N ARG A 135 6.40 -21.33 -1.99
CA ARG A 135 7.23 -20.24 -2.51
C ARG A 135 8.34 -20.80 -3.41
N PRO A 136 8.53 -20.27 -4.63
CA PRO A 136 9.68 -20.61 -5.47
C PRO A 136 11.01 -20.39 -4.74
N SER A 137 11.98 -21.27 -4.98
CA SER A 137 13.29 -21.25 -4.30
C SER A 137 14.37 -20.46 -5.05
N SER A 138 14.16 -20.21 -6.34
CA SER A 138 15.17 -19.66 -7.24
C SER A 138 14.68 -18.39 -7.92
N PHE A 139 15.60 -17.44 -8.08
CA PHE A 139 15.41 -16.24 -8.89
C PHE A 139 15.95 -16.47 -10.30
N TYR A 140 15.32 -15.83 -11.29
CA TYR A 140 15.64 -16.07 -12.69
C TYR A 140 16.04 -14.77 -13.39
N VAL A 141 17.00 -14.89 -14.29
CA VAL A 141 17.34 -13.82 -15.24
C VAL A 141 16.14 -13.58 -16.14
N ASP A 142 15.70 -12.34 -16.28
CA ASP A 142 14.67 -11.98 -17.26
C ASP A 142 15.32 -11.78 -18.63
N THR A 143 15.09 -12.72 -19.54
CA THR A 143 15.68 -12.73 -20.89
C THR A 143 15.17 -11.60 -21.79
N ARG A 144 14.09 -10.90 -21.39
CA ARG A 144 13.55 -9.74 -22.10
C ARG A 144 14.36 -8.47 -21.84
N THR A 145 15.20 -8.45 -20.80
CA THR A 145 16.07 -7.32 -20.45
C THR A 145 17.42 -7.39 -21.17
N SER A 146 18.00 -6.25 -21.49
CA SER A 146 19.31 -6.19 -22.14
C SER A 146 20.43 -6.53 -21.15
N ALA A 147 20.30 -6.07 -19.90
CA ALA A 147 21.32 -6.21 -18.87
C ALA A 147 21.47 -7.61 -18.27
N LYS A 148 20.44 -8.46 -18.42
CA LYS A 148 20.40 -9.86 -17.97
C LYS A 148 20.96 -10.01 -16.55
N VAL A 149 20.41 -9.23 -15.62
CA VAL A 149 20.79 -9.23 -14.20
C VAL A 149 20.69 -10.65 -13.66
N SER A 150 21.74 -11.12 -12.98
CA SER A 150 21.81 -12.42 -12.32
C SER A 150 21.85 -12.28 -10.79
N THR A 151 21.69 -13.40 -10.09
CA THR A 151 21.76 -13.43 -8.62
C THR A 151 23.15 -13.13 -8.07
N ASP A 152 24.20 -13.18 -8.91
CA ASP A 152 25.59 -12.93 -8.55
C ASP A 152 25.81 -11.48 -8.11
N GLU A 153 25.06 -10.54 -8.67
CA GLU A 153 25.11 -9.11 -8.32
C GLU A 153 24.85 -8.87 -6.83
N TYR A 154 24.10 -9.77 -6.17
CA TYR A 154 23.70 -9.66 -4.76
C TYR A 154 24.64 -10.38 -3.79
N VAL A 155 25.60 -11.17 -4.28
CA VAL A 155 26.44 -12.03 -3.43
C VAL A 155 27.27 -11.16 -2.47
N ARG A 156 27.15 -11.44 -1.16
CA ARG A 156 27.83 -10.71 -0.08
C ARG A 156 27.57 -9.19 -0.06
N SER A 157 26.46 -8.75 -0.65
CA SER A 157 26.10 -7.33 -0.73
C SER A 157 25.54 -6.76 0.58
N GLY A 158 24.96 -7.61 1.43
CA GLY A 158 24.18 -7.17 2.60
C GLY A 158 22.74 -6.73 2.27
N TYR A 159 22.32 -6.85 1.00
CA TYR A 159 20.96 -6.54 0.56
C TYR A 159 20.17 -7.81 0.22
N ASP A 160 18.89 -7.79 0.57
CA ASP A 160 17.91 -8.76 0.12
C ASP A 160 17.53 -8.49 -1.35
N ARG A 161 17.01 -9.54 -1.97
CA ARG A 161 16.30 -9.50 -3.26
C ARG A 161 14.85 -9.10 -3.00
N GLY A 162 14.61 -7.81 -2.81
CA GLY A 162 13.30 -7.24 -2.50
C GLY A 162 12.39 -7.24 -3.72
N HIS A 163 11.15 -7.72 -3.56
CA HIS A 163 10.17 -7.75 -4.66
C HIS A 163 9.46 -6.40 -4.78
N LEU A 164 9.14 -5.99 -6.01
CA LEU A 164 8.16 -4.92 -6.24
C LEU A 164 6.74 -5.51 -6.28
N ALA A 165 6.42 -6.33 -7.28
CA ALA A 165 5.20 -7.15 -7.25
C ALA A 165 5.39 -8.32 -6.27
N PRO A 166 4.60 -8.41 -5.18
CA PRO A 166 4.88 -9.32 -4.08
C PRO A 166 4.48 -10.75 -4.40
N ASN A 167 5.39 -11.70 -4.13
CA ASN A 167 5.17 -13.13 -4.32
C ASN A 167 3.83 -13.62 -3.75
N TYR A 168 3.47 -13.24 -2.53
CA TYR A 168 2.26 -13.75 -1.88
C TYR A 168 0.98 -13.23 -2.55
N ALA A 169 0.83 -11.92 -2.75
CA ALA A 169 -0.39 -11.37 -3.36
C ALA A 169 -0.61 -11.89 -4.79
N ILE A 170 0.47 -11.99 -5.58
CA ILE A 170 0.39 -12.54 -6.94
C ILE A 170 0.01 -14.03 -6.91
N SER A 171 0.53 -14.81 -5.96
CA SER A 171 0.20 -16.24 -5.86
C SER A 171 -1.28 -16.50 -5.58
N VAL A 172 -1.90 -15.71 -4.69
CA VAL A 172 -3.29 -15.90 -4.29
C VAL A 172 -4.29 -15.31 -5.27
N CYS A 173 -3.88 -14.29 -6.05
CA CYS A 173 -4.75 -13.68 -7.07
C CYS A 173 -4.64 -14.40 -8.42
N TYR A 174 -3.42 -14.78 -8.84
CA TYR A 174 -3.15 -15.21 -10.22
C TYR A 174 -2.59 -16.64 -10.33
N GLY A 175 -2.33 -17.31 -9.21
CA GLY A 175 -1.89 -18.71 -9.19
C GLY A 175 -0.39 -18.91 -9.36
N ALA A 176 0.01 -20.19 -9.46
CA ALA A 176 1.40 -20.62 -9.33
C ALA A 176 2.32 -20.17 -10.47
N ASP A 177 1.80 -20.02 -11.70
CA ASP A 177 2.64 -19.60 -12.83
C ASP A 177 2.94 -18.10 -12.75
N ALA A 178 1.94 -17.26 -12.47
CA ALA A 178 2.17 -15.85 -12.18
C ALA A 178 3.08 -15.64 -10.96
N GLN A 179 2.95 -16.49 -9.93
CA GLN A 179 3.84 -16.48 -8.77
C GLN A 179 5.31 -16.69 -9.16
N LYS A 180 5.62 -17.67 -10.03
CA LYS A 180 6.99 -17.91 -10.50
C LYS A 180 7.57 -16.69 -11.20
N GLU A 181 6.74 -15.98 -11.96
CA GLU A 181 7.18 -14.78 -12.68
C GLU A 181 7.60 -13.66 -11.72
N THR A 182 7.09 -13.60 -10.47
CA THR A 182 7.56 -12.60 -9.47
C THR A 182 9.04 -12.75 -9.09
N PHE A 183 9.66 -13.90 -9.41
CA PHE A 183 11.07 -14.19 -9.15
C PHE A 183 11.99 -13.80 -10.31
N PHE A 184 11.47 -13.20 -11.38
CA PHE A 184 12.31 -12.57 -12.38
C PHE A 184 13.06 -11.38 -11.78
N LEU A 185 14.37 -11.28 -12.02
CA LEU A 185 15.21 -10.21 -11.49
C LEU A 185 14.86 -8.82 -12.05
N SER A 186 14.02 -8.74 -13.08
CA SER A 186 13.39 -7.48 -13.52
C SER A 186 12.37 -6.93 -12.51
N ASN A 187 11.83 -7.75 -11.60
CA ASN A 187 10.93 -7.37 -10.52
C ASN A 187 11.65 -7.17 -9.17
N ILE A 188 12.99 -7.29 -9.15
CA ILE A 188 13.78 -7.34 -7.91
C ILE A 188 14.70 -6.14 -7.81
N VAL A 189 14.71 -5.51 -6.64
CA VAL A 189 15.62 -4.41 -6.31
C VAL A 189 16.39 -4.69 -5.01
N PRO A 190 17.61 -4.13 -4.84
CA PRO A 190 18.32 -4.21 -3.58
C PRO A 190 17.52 -3.58 -2.44
N GLN A 191 17.19 -4.37 -1.42
CA GLN A 191 16.43 -3.90 -0.26
C GLN A 191 17.11 -4.32 1.05
N LEU A 192 17.18 -3.43 2.02
CA LEU A 192 17.71 -3.70 3.35
C LEU A 192 16.77 -4.70 4.03
N HIS A 193 17.35 -5.70 4.69
CA HIS A 193 16.60 -6.76 5.34
C HIS A 193 15.58 -6.22 6.36
N ALA A 194 15.96 -5.21 7.14
CA ALA A 194 15.08 -4.58 8.14
C ALA A 194 13.81 -3.97 7.52
N LEU A 195 13.92 -3.38 6.33
CA LEU A 195 12.78 -2.85 5.59
C LEU A 195 11.96 -3.98 4.97
N ASN A 196 12.63 -4.87 4.21
CA ASN A 196 12.01 -5.96 3.46
C ASN A 196 11.21 -6.92 4.36
N ALA A 197 11.81 -7.37 5.47
CA ALA A 197 11.19 -8.32 6.40
C ALA A 197 10.31 -7.65 7.47
N GLY A 198 10.39 -6.32 7.59
CA GLY A 198 9.65 -5.51 8.56
C GLY A 198 8.52 -4.73 7.91
N LEU A 199 8.67 -3.40 7.89
CA LEU A 199 7.62 -2.45 7.47
C LEU A 199 7.06 -2.75 6.08
N TRP A 200 7.91 -3.10 5.10
CA TRP A 200 7.46 -3.33 3.72
C TRP A 200 6.51 -4.53 3.64
N LYS A 201 6.90 -5.65 4.26
CA LYS A 201 6.06 -6.84 4.41
C LYS A 201 4.76 -6.55 5.16
N ASP A 202 4.78 -5.70 6.18
CA ASP A 202 3.58 -5.33 6.92
C ASP A 202 2.59 -4.54 6.04
N ILE A 203 3.07 -3.64 5.18
CA ILE A 203 2.25 -2.93 4.19
C ILE A 203 1.62 -3.93 3.21
N GLU A 204 2.43 -4.82 2.63
CA GLU A 204 1.96 -5.87 1.71
C GLU A 204 0.87 -6.75 2.34
N GLN A 205 1.04 -7.12 3.62
CA GLN A 205 0.04 -7.89 4.35
C GLN A 205 -1.26 -7.11 4.59
N ARG A 206 -1.18 -5.81 4.88
CA ARG A 206 -2.38 -4.96 5.05
C ARG A 206 -3.15 -4.83 3.75
N ILE A 207 -2.48 -4.71 2.61
CA ILE A 207 -3.13 -4.68 1.30
C ILE A 207 -3.98 -5.93 1.10
N VAL A 208 -3.36 -7.10 1.22
CA VAL A 208 -4.06 -8.38 0.98
C VAL A 208 -5.15 -8.64 2.01
N LYS A 209 -4.88 -8.39 3.31
CA LYS A 209 -5.79 -8.82 4.39
C LYS A 209 -6.84 -7.78 4.77
N ARG A 210 -6.54 -6.48 4.65
CA ARG A 210 -7.41 -5.39 5.13
C ARG A 210 -8.00 -4.61 3.97
N TYR A 211 -7.17 -4.13 3.04
CA TYR A 211 -7.66 -3.22 1.99
C TYR A 211 -8.58 -3.95 1.03
N VAL A 212 -8.20 -5.15 0.61
CA VAL A 212 -9.07 -6.03 -0.18
C VAL A 212 -10.33 -6.43 0.58
N GLN A 213 -10.24 -6.70 1.89
CA GLN A 213 -11.43 -7.03 2.70
C GLN A 213 -12.42 -5.85 2.76
N ARG A 214 -11.91 -4.63 2.80
CA ARG A 214 -12.70 -3.41 2.92
C ARG A 214 -13.26 -2.93 1.59
N TYR A 215 -12.45 -2.91 0.55
CA TYR A 215 -12.77 -2.31 -0.75
C TYR A 215 -13.12 -3.34 -1.83
N GLY A 216 -13.01 -4.63 -1.52
CA GLY A 216 -13.21 -5.73 -2.47
C GLY A 216 -11.98 -5.93 -3.36
N GLU A 217 -11.53 -4.88 -4.03
CA GLU A 217 -10.30 -4.87 -4.83
C GLU A 217 -9.53 -3.57 -4.70
N VAL A 218 -8.22 -3.65 -4.93
CA VAL A 218 -7.32 -2.51 -4.98
C VAL A 218 -6.29 -2.70 -6.08
N TRP A 219 -5.84 -1.60 -6.65
CA TRP A 219 -4.68 -1.56 -7.54
C TRP A 219 -3.49 -0.99 -6.80
N VAL A 220 -2.32 -1.54 -7.05
CA VAL A 220 -1.07 -1.10 -6.45
C VAL A 220 -0.07 -0.81 -7.54
N GLN A 221 0.42 0.42 -7.54
CA GLN A 221 1.60 0.84 -8.30
C GLN A 221 2.71 1.07 -7.28
N VAL A 222 3.90 0.53 -7.51
CA VAL A 222 4.97 0.50 -6.52
C VAL A 222 6.31 0.66 -7.18
N GLY A 223 7.28 1.27 -6.51
CA GLY A 223 8.61 1.36 -7.08
C GLY A 223 9.66 1.95 -6.16
N PRO A 224 10.93 1.92 -6.60
CA PRO A 224 12.04 2.56 -5.93
C PRO A 224 12.19 4.04 -6.32
N ILE A 225 12.89 4.81 -5.48
CA ILE A 225 13.45 6.12 -5.80
C ILE A 225 14.96 6.02 -5.65
N TYR A 226 15.69 6.50 -6.64
CA TYR A 226 17.15 6.52 -6.63
C TYR A 226 17.66 7.94 -6.47
N GLY A 227 18.64 8.15 -5.59
CA GLY A 227 19.36 9.41 -5.51
C GLY A 227 20.18 9.68 -6.77
N ALA A 228 20.69 10.90 -6.88
CA ALA A 228 21.53 11.31 -8.01
C ALA A 228 22.83 10.51 -8.13
N ARG A 229 23.31 9.92 -7.02
CA ARG A 229 24.50 9.06 -6.94
C ARG A 229 24.21 7.88 -6.01
N PRO A 230 23.43 6.89 -6.48
CA PRO A 230 23.01 5.79 -5.63
C PRO A 230 24.21 4.92 -5.27
N ARG A 231 24.15 4.26 -4.12
CA ARG A 231 25.04 3.13 -3.83
C ARG A 231 24.78 2.02 -4.85
N MET A 232 25.80 1.23 -5.17
CA MET A 232 25.67 0.11 -6.11
C MET A 232 25.85 -1.24 -5.41
N VAL A 233 25.04 -2.23 -5.80
CA VAL A 233 25.17 -3.66 -5.47
C VAL A 233 25.46 -4.37 -6.79
N GLY A 234 26.73 -4.73 -7.00
CA GLY A 234 27.20 -5.08 -8.34
C GLY A 234 26.91 -3.94 -9.32
N ARG A 235 26.12 -4.22 -10.37
CA ARG A 235 25.64 -3.22 -11.34
C ARG A 235 24.32 -2.56 -10.98
N LEU A 236 23.69 -2.95 -9.87
CA LEU A 236 22.34 -2.52 -9.51
C LEU A 236 22.38 -1.29 -8.61
N PRO A 237 21.64 -0.21 -8.92
CA PRO A 237 21.49 0.90 -7.99
C PRO A 237 20.67 0.45 -6.78
N VAL A 238 21.09 0.90 -5.60
CA VAL A 238 20.35 0.75 -4.36
C VAL A 238 19.39 1.95 -4.26
N PRO A 239 18.08 1.73 -4.05
CA PRO A 239 17.12 2.80 -3.80
C PRO A 239 17.48 3.61 -2.55
N ASP A 240 17.14 4.90 -2.52
CA ASP A 240 17.18 5.72 -1.30
C ASP A 240 15.82 5.64 -0.55
N GLU A 241 14.73 5.46 -1.31
CA GLU A 241 13.37 5.35 -0.79
C GLU A 241 12.56 4.38 -1.66
N PHE A 242 11.42 3.95 -1.15
CA PHE A 242 10.40 3.19 -1.86
C PHE A 242 9.08 3.93 -1.80
N TRP A 243 8.29 3.85 -2.86
CA TRP A 243 6.97 4.44 -2.91
C TRP A 243 5.92 3.40 -3.29
N MET A 244 4.68 3.66 -2.89
CA MET A 244 3.53 2.85 -3.26
C MET A 244 2.31 3.76 -3.41
N VAL A 245 1.61 3.68 -4.53
CA VAL A 245 0.31 4.29 -4.78
C VAL A 245 -0.72 3.19 -4.83
N ILE A 246 -1.67 3.22 -3.91
CA ILE A 246 -2.75 2.24 -3.81
C ILE A 246 -4.04 2.97 -4.13
N SER A 247 -4.86 2.40 -5.01
CA SER A 247 -6.14 2.98 -5.41
C SER A 247 -7.26 1.96 -5.39
N GLU A 248 -8.48 2.42 -5.15
CA GLU A 248 -9.72 1.65 -5.31
C GLU A 248 -10.77 2.50 -6.04
N TYR A 249 -11.76 1.82 -6.63
CA TYR A 249 -12.90 2.45 -7.26
C TYR A 249 -14.17 2.25 -6.43
N ASP A 250 -14.75 3.37 -5.99
CA ASP A 250 -15.96 3.40 -5.15
C ASP A 250 -17.18 3.35 -6.07
N ASP A 251 -17.82 2.19 -6.11
CA ASP A 251 -18.96 1.93 -6.98
C ASP A 251 -20.20 2.74 -6.63
N GLU A 252 -20.36 3.12 -5.36
CA GLU A 252 -21.51 3.92 -4.89
C GLU A 252 -21.34 5.38 -5.29
N LYS A 253 -20.12 5.91 -5.14
CA LYS A 253 -19.78 7.31 -5.45
C LYS A 253 -19.32 7.53 -6.88
N LYS A 254 -19.14 6.45 -7.66
CA LYS A 254 -18.68 6.46 -9.06
C LYS A 254 -17.40 7.27 -9.23
N GLY A 255 -16.37 6.89 -8.49
CA GLY A 255 -15.07 7.55 -8.57
C GLY A 255 -13.94 6.79 -7.91
N VAL A 256 -12.73 7.29 -8.09
CA VAL A 256 -11.51 6.70 -7.58
C VAL A 256 -11.08 7.40 -6.30
N ARG A 257 -10.50 6.64 -5.39
CA ARG A 257 -9.69 7.17 -4.28
C ARG A 257 -8.31 6.53 -4.30
N ALA A 258 -7.34 7.21 -3.74
CA ALA A 258 -5.99 6.69 -3.64
C ALA A 258 -5.29 7.12 -2.35
N ILE A 259 -4.32 6.32 -1.94
CA ILE A 259 -3.36 6.64 -0.89
C ILE A 259 -1.96 6.35 -1.39
N ALA A 260 -1.02 7.22 -1.01
CA ALA A 260 0.37 7.11 -1.41
C ALA A 260 1.29 7.04 -0.19
N TYR A 261 2.22 6.10 -0.20
CA TYR A 261 3.28 5.94 0.80
C TYR A 261 4.63 6.27 0.20
N LEU A 262 5.48 6.94 0.99
CA LEU A 262 6.90 7.14 0.72
C LEU A 262 7.71 6.68 1.94
N VAL A 263 8.45 5.59 1.76
CA VAL A 263 9.12 4.85 2.82
C VAL A 263 10.64 4.96 2.64
N PRO A 264 11.37 5.52 3.62
CA PRO A 264 12.83 5.66 3.52
C PRO A 264 13.53 4.30 3.61
N HIS A 265 14.60 4.14 2.85
CA HIS A 265 15.37 2.89 2.80
C HIS A 265 16.41 2.82 3.93
N GLU A 266 15.93 2.66 5.16
CA GLU A 266 16.77 2.71 6.37
C GLU A 266 16.81 1.37 7.14
N GLU A 267 17.86 1.16 7.93
CA GLU A 267 18.03 -0.02 8.79
C GLU A 267 17.14 -0.01 10.05
N LYS A 268 16.65 1.17 10.44
CA LYS A 268 15.89 1.32 11.69
C LYS A 268 14.42 1.02 11.47
N TRP A 269 13.92 0.04 12.22
CA TRP A 269 12.49 -0.15 12.40
C TRP A 269 11.94 1.06 13.15
N ARG A 270 11.20 1.92 12.45
CA ARG A 270 10.50 3.05 13.07
C ARG A 270 9.00 2.72 13.07
N ASP A 271 8.29 3.12 14.12
CA ASP A 271 6.86 2.91 14.45
C ASP A 271 5.94 2.33 13.36
N LEU A 272 5.09 1.37 13.76
CA LEU A 272 4.04 0.71 12.97
C LEU A 272 2.96 1.66 12.43
N GLU A 273 2.96 2.92 12.84
CA GLU A 273 2.01 3.91 12.36
C GLU A 273 2.35 4.27 10.91
N LEU A 274 1.59 3.72 9.95
CA LEU A 274 1.82 3.97 8.52
C LEU A 274 1.55 5.42 8.10
N THR A 275 0.72 6.13 8.85
CA THR A 275 0.26 7.50 8.55
C THR A 275 1.40 8.47 8.29
N ARG A 276 2.51 8.36 9.04
CA ARG A 276 3.68 9.24 8.86
C ARG A 276 4.41 9.07 7.53
N TYR A 277 4.17 7.97 6.81
CA TYR A 277 4.74 7.73 5.49
C TYR A 277 3.77 8.16 4.38
N VAL A 278 2.56 8.61 4.74
CA VAL A 278 1.57 9.05 3.76
C VAL A 278 2.01 10.38 3.16
N VAL A 279 2.03 10.44 1.83
CA VAL A 279 2.35 11.61 1.04
C VAL A 279 1.31 11.80 -0.06
N SER A 280 1.38 12.90 -0.80
CA SER A 280 0.59 13.08 -2.02
C SER A 280 1.20 12.28 -3.17
N ILE A 281 0.38 11.85 -4.13
CA ILE A 281 0.89 11.19 -5.35
C ILE A 281 1.78 12.15 -6.13
N ARG A 282 1.41 13.44 -6.19
CA ARG A 282 2.20 14.50 -6.83
C ARG A 282 3.62 14.60 -6.28
N ARG A 283 3.82 14.31 -4.99
CA ARG A 283 5.16 14.24 -4.39
C ARG A 283 5.99 13.10 -5.00
N ILE A 284 5.39 11.93 -5.19
CA ILE A 284 6.05 10.78 -5.81
C ILE A 284 6.38 11.08 -7.27
N GLU A 285 5.47 11.69 -8.03
CA GLU A 285 5.72 12.09 -9.43
C GLU A 285 6.88 13.07 -9.55
N THR A 286 6.95 14.05 -8.62
CA THR A 286 8.05 15.02 -8.58
C THR A 286 9.40 14.33 -8.36
N LEU A 287 9.44 13.29 -7.52
CA LEU A 287 10.68 12.55 -7.21
C LEU A 287 11.07 11.53 -8.28
N THR A 288 10.09 10.95 -8.97
CA THR A 288 10.31 9.83 -9.91
C THR A 288 10.29 10.25 -11.37
N GLY A 289 9.67 11.38 -11.70
CA GLY A 289 9.40 11.79 -13.08
C GLY A 289 8.31 10.98 -13.77
N LEU A 290 7.60 10.13 -13.04
CA LEU A 290 6.44 9.37 -13.54
C LEU A 290 5.18 10.24 -13.53
N ASN A 291 4.19 9.86 -14.34
CA ASN A 291 2.84 10.41 -14.31
C ASN A 291 1.86 9.27 -14.06
N PHE A 292 1.20 9.28 -12.90
CA PHE A 292 0.23 8.26 -12.55
C PHE A 292 -1.12 8.53 -13.23
N PHE A 293 -1.97 7.49 -13.29
CA PHE A 293 -3.32 7.56 -13.84
C PHE A 293 -3.45 8.33 -15.18
N PRO A 294 -2.56 8.10 -16.17
CA PRO A 294 -2.45 8.97 -17.35
C PRO A 294 -3.69 8.98 -18.25
N LYS A 295 -4.60 8.01 -18.09
CA LYS A 295 -5.87 7.96 -18.83
C LYS A 295 -6.99 8.80 -18.17
N LEU A 296 -6.80 9.32 -16.96
CA LEU A 296 -7.73 10.25 -16.35
C LEU A 296 -7.59 11.66 -16.95
N PRO A 297 -8.66 12.47 -16.99
CA PRO A 297 -8.54 13.88 -17.31
C PRO A 297 -7.62 14.61 -16.33
N THR A 298 -6.84 15.61 -16.77
CA THR A 298 -5.91 16.37 -15.93
C THR A 298 -6.58 16.97 -14.69
N ALA A 299 -7.79 17.50 -14.82
CA ALA A 299 -8.52 18.04 -13.67
C ALA A 299 -8.89 16.99 -12.61
N THR A 300 -9.08 15.72 -13.02
CA THR A 300 -9.31 14.59 -12.11
C THR A 300 -7.99 14.16 -11.48
N GLN A 301 -6.92 14.05 -12.27
CA GLN A 301 -5.56 13.78 -11.79
C GLN A 301 -5.16 14.80 -10.71
N ASP A 302 -5.32 16.10 -10.97
CA ASP A 302 -4.94 17.16 -10.03
C ASP A 302 -5.66 17.09 -8.69
N LYS A 303 -6.94 16.72 -8.68
CA LYS A 303 -7.71 16.52 -7.44
C LYS A 303 -7.23 15.29 -6.68
N LEU A 304 -7.02 14.18 -7.39
CA LEU A 304 -6.61 12.91 -6.81
C LEU A 304 -5.18 12.97 -6.27
N GLU A 305 -4.29 13.63 -6.99
CA GLU A 305 -2.84 13.50 -6.80
C GLU A 305 -2.26 14.56 -5.86
N THR A 306 -2.95 15.69 -5.67
CA THR A 306 -2.49 16.78 -4.79
C THR A 306 -2.90 16.55 -3.33
N ALA A 307 -4.03 15.88 -3.10
CA ALA A 307 -4.52 15.59 -1.76
C ALA A 307 -3.58 14.60 -1.04
N VAL A 308 -3.35 14.84 0.25
CA VAL A 308 -2.69 13.87 1.13
C VAL A 308 -3.80 13.21 1.95
N ALA A 309 -3.89 11.88 1.90
CA ALA A 309 -4.83 11.18 2.76
C ALA A 309 -4.47 11.46 4.24
N PRO A 310 -5.43 11.86 5.08
CA PRO A 310 -5.12 12.28 6.45
C PRO A 310 -4.69 11.11 7.35
N ARG A 311 -5.00 9.86 6.95
CA ARG A 311 -4.52 8.64 7.61
C ARG A 311 -4.27 7.52 6.59
N ALA A 312 -3.42 6.57 6.97
CA ALA A 312 -3.35 5.28 6.32
C ALA A 312 -4.72 4.59 6.29
N TRP A 313 -5.04 3.90 5.19
CA TRP A 313 -6.21 3.02 5.10
C TRP A 313 -6.14 1.87 6.11
#